data_AF-A0AAW7QCU4-F1
#
_entry.id   AF-A0AAW7QCU4-F1
#
_cell.length_a   1.000
_cell.length_b   1.000
_cell.length_c   1.000
_cell.angle_alpha   90.00
_cell.angle_beta   90.00
_cell.angle_gamma   90.00
#
_symmetry.space_group_name_H-M   'P 1'
#
loop_
_entity.id
_entity.type
_entity.pdbx_description
1 polymer ?
#
loop_
_entity_poly.entity_id
_entity_poly.type
_entity_poly.pdbx_seq_one_letter_code
_entity_poly.pdbx_strand_id
1 'polypeptide(L)' 'MEMIAVSSSAISHIGYDKNTKQMKITFKGSGTYDYCNVPESVFEAFKNASSIGTHYSKFIKDKYNCF' A
#
# COMPACT_ATOMS: atom_id res chain seq x y z
N MET A 1 6.85 11.54 -2.16
CA MET A 1 6.81 10.14 -1.68
C MET A 1 8.01 9.34 -2.18
N GLU A 2 8.55 8.49 -1.31
CA GLU A 2 9.59 7.50 -1.63
C GLU A 2 8.94 6.10 -1.70
N MET A 3 9.39 5.24 -2.63
CA MET A 3 8.91 3.87 -2.77
C MET A 3 9.86 2.91 -2.05
N ILE A 4 9.33 2.14 -1.10
CA ILE A 4 10.08 1.18 -0.28
C ILE A 4 9.85 -0.22 -0.82
N ALA A 5 10.92 -0.96 -1.10
CA ALA A 5 10.85 -2.36 -1.49
C ALA A 5 10.44 -3.24 -0.29
N VAL A 6 9.53 -4.19 -0.53
CA VAL A 6 9.01 -5.10 0.52
C VAL A 6 9.17 -6.56 0.12
N SER A 7 9.39 -7.42 1.12
CA SER A 7 9.40 -8.86 0.92
C SER A 7 7.96 -9.39 0.91
N SER A 8 7.39 -9.57 -0.28
CA SER A 8 6.07 -10.15 -0.48
C SER A 8 6.02 -10.97 -1.77
N SER A 9 5.13 -11.97 -1.82
CA SER A 9 4.92 -12.79 -3.02
C SER A 9 4.19 -12.01 -4.12
N ALA A 10 3.29 -11.09 -3.74
CA ALA A 10 2.44 -10.36 -4.68
C ALA A 10 2.82 -8.87 -4.83
N ILE A 11 3.52 -8.29 -3.86
CA ILE A 11 3.83 -6.86 -3.81
C ILE A 11 5.35 -6.68 -3.88
N SER A 12 5.82 -5.74 -4.71
CA SER A 12 7.25 -5.42 -4.84
C SER A 12 7.62 -4.16 -4.07
N HIS A 13 6.81 -3.11 -4.17
CA HIS A 13 7.09 -1.82 -3.54
C HIS A 13 5.82 -1.20 -2.97
N ILE A 14 5.99 -0.42 -1.91
CA ILE A 14 4.94 0.38 -1.29
C ILE A 14 5.45 1.80 -1.08
N GLY A 15 4.61 2.80 -1.32
CA GLY A 15 4.93 4.21 -1.08
C GLY A 15 3.76 4.91 -0.44
N TYR A 16 4.04 5.95 0.34
CA TYR A 16 3.01 6.76 0.97
C TYR A 16 3.43 8.22 1.05
N ASP A 17 2.49 9.10 0.78
CA ASP A 17 2.64 10.54 0.91
C ASP A 17 1.70 11.05 2.01
N LYS A 18 2.32 11.49 3.12
CA LYS A 18 1.59 11.98 4.30
C LYS A 18 0.83 13.28 4.01
N ASN A 19 1.33 14.11 3.08
CA ASN A 19 0.73 15.40 2.77
C ASN A 19 -0.57 15.24 1.99
N THR A 20 -0.59 14.30 1.04
CA THR A 20 -1.75 14.05 0.18
C THR A 20 -2.60 12.86 0.62
N LYS A 21 -2.18 12.12 1.67
CA LYS A 21 -2.79 10.86 2.11
C LYS A 21 -2.94 9.84 0.99
N GLN A 22 -1.97 9.84 0.07
CA GLN A 22 -1.93 8.92 -1.06
C GLN A 22 -0.95 7.79 -0.78
N MET A 23 -1.39 6.56 -1.01
CA MET A 23 -0.56 5.36 -0.95
C MET A 23 -0.41 4.79 -2.36
N LYS A 24 0.81 4.40 -2.73
CA LYS A 24 1.09 3.66 -3.96
C LYS A 24 1.52 2.25 -3.64
N ILE A 25 1.00 1.27 -4.36
CA ILE A 25 1.39 -0.13 -4.22
C ILE A 25 1.75 -0.67 -5.59
N THR A 26 2.98 -1.15 -5.73
CA THR A 26 3.44 -1.86 -6.93
C THR A 26 3.31 -3.36 -6.72
N PHE A 27 2.46 -3.99 -7.51
CA PHE A 27 2.27 -5.42 -7.53
C PHE A 27 3.21 -6.08 -8.54
N LYS A 28 3.66 -7.29 -8.20
CA LYS A 28 4.44 -8.14 -9.10
C LYS A 28 3.52 -8.62 -10.22
N GLY A 29 3.71 -8.09 -11.43
CA GLY A 29 3.00 -8.51 -12.64
C GLY A 29 1.74 -7.71 -13.01
N SER A 30 1.19 -6.90 -12.10
CA SER A 30 -0.02 -6.08 -12.35
C SER A 30 0.24 -4.58 -12.39
N GLY A 31 1.46 -4.14 -12.06
CA GLY A 31 1.86 -2.73 -12.12
C GLY A 31 1.61 -1.98 -10.81
N THR A 32 1.56 -0.65 -10.88
CA THR A 32 1.40 0.23 -9.72
C THR A 32 -0.02 0.77 -9.63
N TYR A 33 -0.61 0.69 -8.45
CA TYR A 33 -1.96 1.19 -8.14
C TYR A 33 -1.87 2.28 -7.08
N ASP A 34 -2.68 3.31 -7.28
CA ASP A 34 -2.76 4.46 -6.39
C ASP A 34 -4.03 4.39 -5.54
N TYR A 35 -3.88 4.69 -4.26
CA TYR A 35 -4.94 4.67 -3.25
C TYR A 35 -4.97 6.04 -2.58
N CYS A 36 -6.16 6.65 -2.53
CA CYS A 36 -6.35 7.99 -1.97
C CYS A 36 -7.07 7.92 -0.62
N ASN A 37 -6.92 8.98 0.19
CA ASN A 37 -7.52 9.09 1.52
C ASN A 37 -7.13 7.96 2.48
N VAL A 38 -5.93 7.41 2.31
CA VAL A 38 -5.41 6.36 3.19
C VAL A 38 -4.85 7.02 4.45
N PRO A 39 -5.32 6.68 5.66
CA PRO A 39 -4.75 7.21 6.89
C PRO A 39 -3.31 6.73 7.08
N GLU A 40 -2.47 7.58 7.69
CA GLU A 40 -1.09 7.24 7.96
C GLU A 40 -0.95 5.99 8.84
N SER A 41 -1.82 5.84 9.83
CA SER A 41 -1.87 4.65 10.70
C SER A 41 -2.08 3.34 9.92
N VAL A 42 -2.84 3.39 8.83
CA VAL A 42 -3.07 2.22 7.97
C VAL A 42 -1.81 1.91 7.18
N PHE A 43 -1.12 2.92 6.65
CA PHE A 43 0.15 2.72 5.98
C PHE A 43 1.23 2.19 6.92
N GLU A 44 1.34 2.72 8.14
CA GLU A 44 2.30 2.22 9.13
C GLU A 44 2.00 0.78 9.54
N ALA A 45 0.74 0.43 9.75
CA ALA A 45 0.34 -0.95 10.03
C ALA A 45 0.63 -1.88 8.83
N PHE A 46 0.44 -1.38 7.61
CA PHE A 46 0.74 -2.12 6.39
C PHE A 46 2.24 -2.35 6.20
N LYS A 47 3.06 -1.32 6.42
CA LYS A 47 4.53 -1.38 6.33
C LYS A 47 5.12 -2.34 7.36
N ASN A 48 4.57 -2.40 8.58
CA ASN A 48 5.04 -3.28 9.65
C ASN A 48 4.32 -4.64 9.69
N ALA A 49 3.45 -4.94 8.73
CA ALA A 49 2.72 -6.20 8.73
C ALA A 49 3.66 -7.38 8.43
N SER A 50 3.57 -8.44 9.25
CA SER A 50 4.29 -9.70 9.03
C SER A 50 3.93 -10.38 7.70
N SER A 51 2.74 -10.08 7.15
CA SER A 51 2.30 -10.54 5.84
C SER A 51 1.63 -9.39 5.08
N ILE A 52 2.42 -8.70 4.26
CA ILE A 52 1.99 -7.57 3.42
C ILE A 52 0.75 -7.95 2.59
N GLY A 53 0.77 -9.08 1.89
CA GLY A 53 -0.37 -9.52 1.05
C GLY A 53 -1.66 -9.77 1.83
N THR A 54 -1.55 -10.36 3.03
CA THR A 54 -2.72 -10.60 3.90
C THR A 54 -3.28 -9.29 4.45
N HIS A 55 -2.40 -8.37 4.87
CA HIS A 55 -2.80 -7.06 5.37
C HIS A 55 -3.49 -6.24 4.27
N TYR A 56 -2.91 -6.22 3.07
CA TYR A 56 -3.52 -5.59 1.90
C TYR A 56 -4.96 -6.10 1.68
N SER A 57 -5.13 -7.42 1.62
CA SER A 57 -6.43 -8.03 1.33
C SER A 57 -7.50 -7.74 2.39
N LYS A 58 -7.12 -7.53 3.66
CA LYS A 58 -8.05 -7.29 4.78
C LYS A 58 -8.35 -5.81 5.01
N PHE A 59 -7.35 -4.95 4.86
CA PHE A 59 -7.42 -3.57 5.34
C PHE A 59 -7.35 -2.52 4.23
N ILE A 60 -6.90 -2.87 3.02
CA ILE A 60 -6.67 -1.90 1.95
C ILE A 60 -7.55 -2.21 0.74
N LYS A 61 -7.56 -3.48 0.30
CA LYS A 61 -8.30 -3.93 -0.87
C LYS A 61 -9.78 -3.52 -0.74
N ASP A 62 -10.30 -2.88 -1.79
CA ASP A 62 -11.68 -2.40 -1.91
C ASP A 62 -12.13 -1.37 -0.86
N LYS A 63 -11.22 -0.85 -0.02
CA LYS A 63 -11.53 0.16 1.02
C LYS A 63 -11.09 1.57 0.67
N TYR A 64 -10.06 1.69 -0.16
CA TYR A 64 -9.52 2.97 -0.60
C TYR A 64 -9.48 2.97 -2.12
N ASN A 65 -10.10 3.97 -2.74
CA ASN A 65 -10.09 4.17 -4.18
C ASN A 65 -9.93 5.66 -4.44
N CYS A 66 -9.12 6.02 -5.43
CA CYS A 66 -9.08 7.37 -5.98
C CYS A 66 -10.23 7.47 -7.01
N PHE A 67 -11.36 8.07 -6.62
CA PHE A 67 -12.42 8.46 -7.54
C PHE A 67 -12.30 9.93 -7.90
#